data_AF-A0AAV8YBL6-F1
#
_entry.id   AF-A0AAV8YBL6-F1
#
_cell.length_a   1.000
_cell.length_b   1.000
_cell.length_c   1.000
_cell.angle_alpha   90.00
_cell.angle_beta   90.00
_cell.angle_gamma   90.00
#
_symmetry.space_group_name_H-M   'P 1'
#
loop_
_entity.id
_entity.type
_entity.pdbx_description
1 polymer ?
#
loop_
_entity_poly.entity_id
_entity_poly.type
_entity_poly.pdbx_seq_one_letter_code
_entity_poly.pdbx_strand_id
1 'polypeptide(L)'
;MVVTPQQTTESTCSDRCLEFKECVQCQQYQTGQLKGSDCASNCTKFVPIPVEEIIVLVNFLYYLLMRKNNEVLCAYYDEDECRFAYAYYFDEENKIQVRAQQERECPAKVYVPGIVLGVIAAVVLIGMAVLLLWKLLTTIHDRREFARFEKEKLKAKWETGENPIYRQATSTFKKSNLCRKWLLVRLINMYLDCNSKYLQ
;
A
#
# COMPACT_ATOMS: atom_id res chain seq x y z
N MET A 1 -20.17 3.93 21.90
CA MET A 1 -21.19 3.71 20.84
C MET A 1 -20.83 4.64 19.70
N VAL A 2 -20.54 4.08 18.53
CA VAL A 2 -20.06 4.82 17.36
C VAL A 2 -21.26 5.54 16.74
N VAL A 3 -21.16 6.86 16.59
CA VAL A 3 -22.16 7.71 15.93
C VAL A 3 -21.88 7.63 14.43
N THR A 4 -22.78 7.01 13.67
CA THR A 4 -22.80 7.13 12.19
C THR A 4 -23.55 8.40 11.80
N PRO A 5 -23.10 9.13 10.77
CA PRO A 5 -23.72 10.40 10.40
C PRO A 5 -25.08 10.14 9.75
N GLN A 6 -26.12 10.65 10.40
CA GLN A 6 -27.47 10.67 9.85
C GLN A 6 -27.49 11.51 8.57
N GLN A 7 -28.08 10.90 7.54
CA GLN A 7 -28.54 11.52 6.31
C GLN A 7 -29.15 12.90 6.58
N THR A 8 -28.57 13.92 5.95
CA THR A 8 -29.04 15.30 6.02
C THR A 8 -30.49 15.42 5.54
N THR A 9 -31.30 16.06 6.37
CA THR A 9 -32.70 16.43 6.13
C THR A 9 -32.79 17.57 5.12
N GLU A 10 -33.35 17.31 3.94
CA GLU A 10 -33.84 18.36 3.02
C GLU A 10 -35.20 17.94 2.44
N SER A 11 -36.25 18.56 3.02
CA SER A 11 -37.67 18.68 2.61
C SER A 11 -38.34 17.58 1.78
N THR A 12 -39.32 16.90 2.39
CA THR A 12 -40.41 16.16 1.73
C THR A 12 -39.94 15.06 0.77
N CYS A 13 -39.49 13.92 1.31
CA CYS A 13 -39.66 12.67 0.59
C CYS A 13 -41.16 12.49 0.36
N SER A 14 -41.64 12.76 -0.84
CA SER A 14 -43.03 12.48 -1.19
C SER A 14 -43.26 10.98 -1.00
N ASP A 15 -44.20 10.59 -0.14
CA ASP A 15 -44.38 9.23 0.40
C ASP A 15 -44.37 8.12 -0.66
N ARG A 16 -44.71 8.44 -1.91
CA ARG A 16 -44.80 7.48 -3.03
C ARG A 16 -43.51 7.28 -3.84
N CYS A 17 -42.46 8.05 -3.59
CA CYS A 17 -41.13 7.81 -4.19
C CYS A 17 -40.53 6.47 -3.75
N LEU A 18 -40.94 5.88 -2.63
CA LEU A 18 -40.43 4.56 -2.22
C LEU A 18 -41.22 3.45 -2.90
N GLU A 19 -42.54 3.61 -3.01
CA GLU A 19 -43.44 2.64 -3.66
C GLU A 19 -43.08 2.42 -5.13
N PHE A 20 -42.79 3.50 -5.88
CA PHE A 20 -42.51 3.39 -7.31
C PHE A 20 -41.07 2.97 -7.62
N LYS A 21 -40.17 3.03 -6.64
CA LYS A 21 -38.75 2.72 -6.81
C LYS A 21 -38.56 1.31 -7.37
N GLU A 22 -39.18 0.31 -6.73
CA GLU A 22 -38.99 -1.10 -7.08
C GLU A 22 -39.52 -1.43 -8.47
N CYS A 23 -40.67 -0.84 -8.84
CA CYS A 23 -41.26 -1.02 -10.17
C CYS A 23 -40.44 -0.34 -11.27
N VAL A 24 -39.93 0.86 -11.03
CA VAL A 24 -39.03 1.54 -11.99
C VAL A 24 -37.74 0.74 -12.16
N GLN A 25 -37.13 0.26 -11.08
CA GLN A 25 -35.91 -0.54 -11.14
C GLN A 25 -36.06 -1.79 -11.99
N CYS A 26 -37.16 -2.52 -11.81
CA CYS A 26 -37.41 -3.71 -12.60
C CYS A 26 -37.80 -3.40 -14.05
N GLN A 27 -38.81 -2.55 -14.27
CA GLN A 27 -39.38 -2.36 -15.60
C GLN A 27 -38.44 -1.62 -16.54
N GLN A 28 -37.68 -0.64 -16.04
CA GLN A 28 -36.76 0.16 -16.84
C GLN A 28 -35.36 -0.46 -16.92
N TYR A 29 -34.80 -0.88 -15.78
CA TYR A 29 -33.39 -1.28 -15.69
C TYR A 29 -33.18 -2.78 -15.47
N GLN A 30 -34.25 -3.58 -15.38
CA GLN A 30 -34.21 -5.03 -15.14
C GLN A 30 -33.37 -5.42 -13.92
N THR A 31 -33.30 -4.51 -12.93
CA THR A 31 -32.49 -4.62 -11.71
C THR A 31 -33.38 -4.51 -10.48
N GLY A 32 -32.86 -4.78 -9.28
CA GLY A 32 -33.60 -4.71 -8.02
C GLY A 32 -34.12 -6.07 -7.54
N GLN A 33 -34.96 -6.03 -6.51
CA GLN A 33 -35.46 -7.25 -5.83
C GLN A 33 -36.59 -7.92 -6.61
N LEU A 34 -37.46 -7.14 -7.26
CA LEU A 34 -38.52 -7.64 -8.13
C LEU A 34 -37.92 -7.94 -9.51
N LYS A 35 -37.71 -9.21 -9.85
CA LYS A 35 -37.22 -9.62 -11.18
C LYS A 35 -38.20 -10.59 -11.84
N GLY A 36 -38.30 -10.53 -13.16
CA GLY A 36 -39.07 -11.50 -13.95
C GLY A 36 -40.58 -11.45 -13.69
N SER A 37 -41.15 -12.57 -13.23
CA SER A 37 -42.60 -12.74 -13.04
C SER A 37 -43.19 -11.80 -11.99
N ASP A 38 -42.44 -11.54 -10.91
CA ASP A 38 -42.92 -10.79 -9.76
C ASP A 38 -43.06 -9.30 -10.06
N CYS A 39 -42.31 -8.84 -11.05
CA CYS A 39 -42.39 -7.49 -11.56
C CYS A 39 -43.62 -7.28 -12.45
N ALA A 40 -43.90 -8.24 -13.35
CA ALA A 40 -45.07 -8.16 -14.22
C ALA A 40 -46.40 -8.23 -13.44
N SER A 41 -46.43 -8.95 -12.32
CA SER A 41 -47.62 -9.07 -11.47
C SER A 41 -47.83 -7.88 -10.54
N ASN A 42 -46.76 -7.37 -9.90
CA ASN A 42 -46.88 -6.29 -8.91
C ASN A 42 -46.88 -4.89 -9.53
N CYS A 43 -46.24 -4.70 -10.69
CA CYS A 43 -46.04 -3.39 -11.31
C CYS A 43 -47.00 -3.13 -12.47
N THR A 44 -48.31 -3.28 -12.26
CA THR A 44 -49.33 -3.07 -13.30
C THR A 44 -49.91 -1.66 -13.30
N LYS A 45 -49.58 -0.84 -12.29
CA LYS A 45 -50.17 0.50 -12.10
C LYS A 45 -49.75 1.51 -13.17
N PHE A 46 -48.53 1.37 -13.71
CA PHE A 46 -47.96 2.26 -14.72
C PHE A 46 -46.85 1.55 -15.49
N VAL A 47 -46.41 2.17 -16.58
CA VAL A 47 -45.20 1.78 -17.33
C VAL A 47 -44.29 3.01 -17.42
N PRO A 48 -43.01 2.92 -16.99
CA PRO A 48 -42.07 4.01 -17.09
C PRO A 48 -41.86 4.42 -18.55
N ILE A 49 -41.90 5.74 -18.78
CA ILE A 49 -41.55 6.34 -20.06
C ILE A 49 -40.05 6.63 -20.03
N PRO A 50 -39.23 6.02 -20.92
CA PRO A 50 -37.80 6.28 -20.97
C PRO A 50 -37.55 7.69 -21.52
N VAL A 51 -36.69 8.44 -20.82
CA VAL A 51 -36.25 9.79 -21.22
C VAL A 51 -34.73 9.83 -21.15
N GLU A 52 -34.08 10.38 -22.18
CA GLU A 52 -32.60 10.44 -22.27
C GLU A 52 -32.00 11.16 -21.05
N GLU A 53 -32.55 12.32 -20.70
CA GLU A 53 -32.18 13.04 -19.50
C GLU A 53 -33.42 13.49 -18.75
N ILE A 54 -33.56 13.02 -17.51
CA ILE A 54 -34.37 13.78 -16.55
C ILE A 54 -33.49 14.92 -16.13
N ILE A 55 -33.69 16.04 -16.80
CA ILE A 55 -32.99 17.29 -16.59
C ILE A 55 -33.14 17.67 -15.11
N VAL A 56 -32.20 17.25 -14.26
CA VAL A 56 -31.99 17.86 -12.94
C VAL A 56 -31.10 19.09 -13.17
N LEU A 57 -31.41 19.91 -14.17
CA LEU A 57 -30.61 21.10 -14.42
C LEU A 57 -30.86 22.06 -13.28
N VAL A 58 -29.75 22.34 -12.60
CA VAL A 58 -29.45 23.26 -11.49
C VAL A 58 -29.98 24.69 -11.68
N ASN A 59 -30.70 24.97 -12.77
CA ASN A 59 -31.33 26.26 -12.98
C ASN A 59 -32.68 26.31 -12.25
N PHE A 60 -32.78 27.29 -11.34
CA PHE A 60 -33.97 27.66 -10.57
C PHE A 60 -35.27 27.70 -11.39
N LEU A 61 -35.18 28.02 -12.69
CA LEU A 61 -36.29 28.04 -13.63
C LEU A 61 -36.97 26.66 -13.81
N TYR A 62 -36.21 25.57 -13.79
CA TYR A 62 -36.75 24.21 -13.95
C TYR A 62 -37.44 23.71 -12.67
N TYR A 63 -36.89 24.03 -11.49
CA TYR A 63 -37.56 23.77 -10.21
C TYR A 63 -38.94 24.45 -10.13
N LEU A 64 -39.06 25.67 -10.69
CA LEU A 64 -40.34 26.38 -10.79
C LEU A 64 -41.32 25.73 -11.78
N LEU A 65 -40.83 25.10 -12.86
CA LEU A 65 -41.67 24.36 -13.82
C LEU A 65 -42.18 23.04 -13.24
N MET A 66 -41.32 22.27 -12.57
CA MET A 66 -41.68 21.06 -11.82
C MET A 66 -42.77 21.35 -10.77
N ARG A 67 -42.61 22.44 -10.02
CA ARG A 67 -43.60 22.91 -9.03
C ARG A 67 -44.92 23.36 -9.68
N LYS A 68 -44.88 23.83 -10.94
CA LYS A 68 -46.08 24.22 -11.69
C LYS A 68 -46.90 23.03 -12.19
N ASN A 69 -46.24 21.92 -12.52
CA ASN A 69 -46.87 20.71 -13.06
C ASN A 69 -47.15 19.63 -12.00
N ASN A 70 -46.88 19.88 -10.72
CA ASN A 70 -46.89 18.87 -9.65
C ASN A 70 -46.03 17.63 -9.99
N GLU A 71 -44.94 17.83 -10.74
CA GLU A 71 -43.96 16.78 -11.04
C GLU A 71 -43.03 16.61 -9.83
N VAL A 72 -42.91 15.38 -9.34
CA VAL A 72 -42.05 15.03 -8.21
C VAL A 72 -40.87 14.20 -8.71
N LEU A 73 -39.67 14.73 -8.51
CA LEU A 73 -38.42 14.05 -8.83
C LEU A 73 -37.97 13.18 -7.65
N CYS A 74 -37.66 11.91 -7.93
CA CYS A 74 -37.07 10.97 -6.99
C CYS A 74 -35.73 10.48 -7.56
N ALA A 75 -34.67 10.47 -6.74
CA ALA A 75 -33.36 9.97 -7.14
C ALA A 75 -32.83 8.99 -6.09
N TYR A 76 -32.31 7.87 -6.54
CA TYR A 76 -31.81 6.79 -5.69
C TYR A 76 -30.53 6.18 -6.25
N TYR A 77 -29.87 5.39 -5.40
CA TYR A 77 -28.74 4.56 -5.76
C TYR A 77 -29.13 3.08 -5.74
N ASP A 78 -28.64 2.34 -6.72
CA ASP A 78 -28.76 0.88 -6.84
C ASP A 78 -27.65 0.16 -6.05
N GLU A 79 -27.73 -1.18 -6.01
CA GLU A 79 -26.70 -2.06 -5.44
C GLU A 79 -25.34 -1.93 -6.13
N ASP A 80 -25.34 -1.56 -7.41
CA ASP A 80 -24.14 -1.33 -8.23
C ASP A 80 -23.55 0.08 -8.05
N GLU A 81 -23.99 0.84 -7.03
CA GLU A 81 -23.66 2.25 -6.80
C GLU A 81 -24.01 3.19 -7.97
N CYS A 82 -24.82 2.72 -8.92
CA CYS A 82 -25.37 3.53 -9.99
C CYS A 82 -26.48 4.43 -9.48
N ARG A 83 -26.43 5.71 -9.85
CA ARG A 83 -27.50 6.66 -9.59
C ARG A 83 -28.55 6.56 -10.68
N PHE A 84 -29.81 6.54 -10.29
CA PHE A 84 -30.92 6.62 -11.23
C PHE A 84 -31.96 7.61 -10.69
N ALA A 85 -32.51 8.41 -11.60
CA ALA A 85 -33.59 9.32 -11.28
C ALA A 85 -34.84 8.98 -12.08
N TYR A 86 -35.99 9.29 -11.47
CA TYR A 86 -37.28 9.23 -12.13
C TYR A 86 -38.18 10.35 -11.59
N ALA A 87 -39.09 10.83 -12.42
CA ALA A 87 -40.09 11.81 -12.02
C ALA A 87 -41.48 11.22 -12.22
N TYR A 88 -42.41 11.51 -11.32
CA TYR A 88 -43.81 11.13 -11.49
C TYR A 88 -44.74 12.32 -11.36
N TYR A 89 -45.88 12.24 -12.03
CA TYR A 89 -46.95 13.24 -12.03
C TYR A 89 -48.31 12.58 -12.24
N PHE A 90 -49.37 13.32 -11.93
CA PHE A 90 -50.74 12.93 -12.20
C PHE A 90 -51.23 13.68 -13.42
N ASP A 91 -51.76 12.95 -14.39
CA ASP A 91 -52.42 13.52 -15.56
C ASP A 91 -53.77 14.15 -15.20
N GLU A 92 -54.44 14.83 -16.14
CA GLU A 92 -55.75 15.46 -15.94
C GLU A 92 -56.83 14.45 -15.49
N GLU A 93 -56.68 13.17 -15.89
CA GLU A 93 -57.55 12.05 -15.48
C GLU A 93 -57.15 11.43 -14.12
N ASN A 94 -56.24 12.06 -13.37
CA ASN A 94 -55.69 11.55 -12.12
C ASN A 94 -54.98 10.18 -12.25
N LYS A 95 -54.52 9.85 -13.46
CA LYS A 95 -53.69 8.67 -13.74
C LYS A 95 -52.23 9.00 -13.48
N ILE A 96 -51.50 8.07 -12.86
CA ILE A 96 -50.08 8.26 -12.61
C ILE A 96 -49.26 8.02 -13.88
N GLN A 97 -48.34 8.95 -14.13
CA GLN A 97 -47.34 8.84 -15.19
C GLN A 97 -45.95 8.93 -14.57
N VAL A 98 -45.05 8.05 -15.01
CA VAL A 98 -43.68 7.98 -14.52
C VAL A 98 -42.72 8.12 -15.68
N ARG A 99 -41.81 9.09 -15.59
CA ARG A 99 -40.68 9.28 -16.51
C ARG A 99 -39.43 8.78 -15.82
N ALA A 100 -38.74 7.82 -16.40
CA ALA A 100 -37.48 7.29 -15.87
C ALA A 100 -36.35 7.63 -16.84
N GLN A 101 -35.14 7.84 -16.30
CA GLN A 101 -33.95 7.96 -17.13
C GLN A 101 -33.78 6.68 -17.97
N GLN A 102 -33.36 6.84 -19.23
CA GLN A 102 -33.16 5.69 -20.10
C GLN A 102 -31.97 4.85 -19.64
N GLU A 103 -30.87 5.52 -19.29
CA GLU A 103 -29.64 4.91 -18.79
C GLU A 103 -29.31 5.44 -17.39
N ARG A 104 -28.78 4.56 -16.54
CA ARG A 104 -28.39 4.92 -15.16
C ARG A 104 -27.03 5.59 -15.16
N GLU A 105 -26.85 6.58 -14.31
CA GLU A 105 -25.56 7.23 -14.08
C GLU A 105 -24.68 6.35 -13.19
N CYS A 106 -23.90 5.45 -13.81
CA CYS A 106 -22.96 4.59 -13.10
C CYS A 106 -21.55 5.21 -13.04
N PRO A 107 -20.85 5.14 -11.89
CA PRO A 107 -19.44 5.52 -11.84
C PRO A 107 -18.60 4.59 -12.75
N ALA A 108 -17.62 5.15 -13.44
CA ALA A 108 -16.74 4.37 -14.30
C ALA A 108 -15.98 3.31 -13.49
N LYS A 109 -16.06 2.04 -13.91
CA LYS A 109 -15.35 0.94 -13.26
C LYS A 109 -13.85 1.06 -13.52
N VAL A 110 -13.13 1.67 -12.58
CA VAL A 110 -11.67 1.79 -12.64
C VAL A 110 -11.04 0.42 -12.37
N TYR A 111 -10.11 -0.02 -13.23
CA TYR A 111 -9.36 -1.26 -13.03
C TYR A 111 -8.25 -1.08 -11.99
N VAL A 112 -8.66 -0.98 -10.71
CA VAL A 112 -7.78 -0.83 -9.55
C VAL A 112 -6.61 -1.83 -9.52
N PRO A 113 -6.79 -3.16 -9.74
CA PRO A 113 -5.67 -4.09 -9.65
C PRO A 113 -4.55 -3.80 -10.68
N GLY A 114 -4.88 -3.29 -11.87
CA GLY A 114 -3.86 -2.94 -12.86
C GLY A 114 -3.04 -1.72 -12.47
N ILE A 115 -3.68 -0.70 -11.88
CA ILE A 115 -2.98 0.48 -11.37
C ILE A 115 -2.00 0.06 -10.27
N VAL A 116 -2.45 -0.79 -9.34
CA VAL A 116 -1.62 -1.30 -8.24
C VAL A 116 -0.39 -2.06 -8.78
N LEU A 117 -0.59 -2.96 -9.74
CA LEU A 117 0.52 -3.72 -10.35
C LEU A 117 1.50 -2.81 -11.10
N GLY A 118 1.00 -1.80 -11.81
CA GLY A 118 1.84 -0.83 -12.53
C GLY A 118 2.74 -0.04 -11.58
N VAL A 119 2.20 0.44 -10.45
CA VAL A 119 2.97 1.18 -9.44
C VAL A 119 4.05 0.31 -8.81
N ILE A 120 3.74 -0.94 -8.45
CA ILE A 120 4.72 -1.88 -7.87
C ILE A 120 5.87 -2.12 -8.85
N ALA A 121 5.56 -2.40 -10.12
CA ALA A 121 6.58 -2.63 -11.14
C ALA A 121 7.49 -1.40 -11.33
N ALA A 122 6.91 -0.19 -11.35
CA ALA A 122 7.68 1.05 -11.47
C ALA A 122 8.65 1.26 -10.29
N VAL A 123 8.18 1.06 -9.06
CA VAL A 123 9.02 1.20 -7.85
C VAL A 123 10.16 0.18 -7.85
N VAL A 124 9.90 -1.07 -8.22
CA VAL A 124 10.93 -2.11 -8.31
C VAL A 124 11.99 -1.77 -9.36
N LEU A 125 11.57 -1.29 -10.54
CA LEU A 125 12.51 -0.90 -11.60
C LEU A 125 13.38 0.29 -11.20
N ILE A 126 12.80 1.31 -10.56
CA ILE A 126 13.54 2.47 -10.07
C ILE A 126 14.53 2.04 -8.97
N GLY A 127 14.08 1.23 -8.01
CA GLY A 127 14.93 0.69 -6.95
C GLY A 127 16.11 -0.11 -7.51
N MET A 128 15.85 -0.97 -8.50
CA MET A 128 16.90 -1.74 -9.18
C MET A 128 17.90 -0.83 -9.90
N ALA A 129 17.45 0.20 -10.61
CA ALA A 129 18.33 1.14 -11.30
C ALA A 129 19.24 1.91 -10.31
N VAL A 130 18.68 2.37 -9.19
CA VAL A 130 19.44 3.08 -8.14
C VAL A 130 20.47 2.16 -7.49
N LEU A 131 20.11 0.90 -7.19
CA LEU A 131 21.03 -0.08 -6.63
C LEU A 131 22.17 -0.43 -7.60
N LEU A 132 21.87 -0.56 -8.90
CA LEU A 132 22.89 -0.78 -9.92
C LEU A 132 23.84 0.41 -10.03
N LEU A 133 23.32 1.63 -10.07
CA LEU A 133 24.14 2.84 -10.11
C LEU A 133 25.01 2.97 -8.86
N TRP A 134 24.44 2.78 -7.66
CA TRP A 134 25.19 2.75 -6.41
C TRP A 134 26.31 1.70 -6.49
N LYS A 135 25.99 0.47 -6.90
CA LYS A 135 26.95 -0.64 -6.97
C LYS A 135 28.09 -0.32 -7.92
N LEU A 136 27.80 0.29 -9.08
CA LEU A 136 28.82 0.75 -10.02
C LEU A 136 29.73 1.80 -9.39
N LEU A 137 29.16 2.83 -8.76
CA LEU A 137 29.91 3.90 -8.09
C LEU A 137 30.82 3.34 -6.98
N THR A 138 30.30 2.47 -6.11
CA THR A 138 31.10 1.85 -5.05
C THR A 138 32.20 0.95 -5.60
N THR A 139 31.91 0.19 -6.67
CA THR A 139 32.92 -0.71 -7.27
C THR A 139 34.09 0.08 -7.86
N ILE A 140 33.83 1.25 -8.45
CA ILE A 140 34.88 2.14 -8.95
C ILE A 140 35.70 2.73 -7.80
N HIS A 141 35.03 3.12 -6.71
CA HIS A 141 35.71 3.66 -5.52
C HIS A 141 36.65 2.62 -4.90
N ASP A 142 36.15 1.41 -4.64
CA ASP A 142 36.95 0.29 -4.12
C ASP A 142 38.15 -0.02 -5.02
N ARG A 143 37.95 -0.05 -6.35
CA ARG A 143 39.05 -0.29 -7.30
C ARG A 143 40.11 0.82 -7.29
N ARG A 144 39.69 2.08 -7.13
CA ARG A 144 40.63 3.22 -7.05
C ARG A 144 41.46 3.17 -5.77
N GLU A 145 40.83 2.86 -4.64
CA GLU A 145 41.53 2.71 -3.37
C GLU A 145 42.51 1.53 -3.42
N PHE A 146 42.07 0.38 -3.93
CA PHE A 146 42.94 -0.79 -4.07
C PHE A 146 44.19 -0.49 -4.92
N ALA A 147 44.02 0.19 -6.06
CA ALA A 147 45.14 0.58 -6.92
C ALA A 147 46.08 1.60 -6.24
N ARG A 148 45.59 2.42 -5.31
CA ARG A 148 46.41 3.32 -4.50
C ARG A 148 47.19 2.54 -3.45
N PHE A 149 46.54 1.61 -2.74
CA PHE A 149 47.18 0.75 -1.76
C PHE A 149 48.30 -0.09 -2.34
N GLU A 150 48.14 -0.72 -3.52
CA GLU A 150 49.23 -1.49 -4.13
C GLU A 150 50.45 -0.64 -4.47
N LYS A 151 50.24 0.59 -4.97
CA LYS A 151 51.34 1.54 -5.25
C LYS A 151 52.07 1.94 -3.97
N GLU A 152 51.35 2.12 -2.86
CA GLU A 152 51.94 2.42 -1.56
C GLU A 152 52.69 1.21 -0.99
N LYS A 153 52.17 -0.03 -1.13
CA LYS A 153 52.87 -1.26 -0.72
C LYS A 153 54.16 -1.52 -1.51
N LEU A 154 54.16 -1.25 -2.82
CA LEU A 154 55.36 -1.40 -3.65
C LEU A 154 56.46 -0.39 -3.28
N LYS A 155 56.07 0.81 -2.84
CA LYS A 155 57.01 1.83 -2.35
C LYS A 155 57.46 1.58 -0.91
N ALA A 156 56.60 0.98 -0.09
CA ALA A 156 56.90 0.56 1.28
C ALA A 156 57.59 -0.82 1.35
N LYS A 157 58.10 -1.34 0.23
CA LYS A 157 59.03 -2.47 0.24
C LYS A 157 60.32 -1.96 0.88
N TRP A 158 60.36 -2.07 2.22
CA TRP A 158 61.51 -1.72 3.03
C TRP A 158 62.76 -2.35 2.41
N GLU A 159 63.79 -1.54 2.20
CA GLU A 159 65.14 -2.01 1.90
C GLU A 159 65.47 -3.12 2.90
N THR A 160 65.52 -4.38 2.46
CA THR A 160 66.08 -5.50 3.24
C THR A 160 67.62 -5.38 3.31
N GLY A 161 68.14 -4.16 3.33
CA GLY A 161 69.51 -3.89 3.74
C GLY A 161 69.55 -4.06 5.25
N GLU A 162 70.21 -5.12 5.70
CA GLU A 162 70.44 -5.37 7.12
C GLU A 162 70.87 -4.07 7.81
N ASN A 163 70.07 -3.62 8.77
CA ASN A 163 70.40 -2.45 9.59
C ASN A 163 71.74 -2.74 10.29
N PRO A 164 72.80 -1.94 10.08
CA PRO A 164 74.14 -2.21 10.64
C PRO A 164 74.20 -2.14 12.17
N ILE A 165 73.09 -1.76 12.84
CA ILE A 165 72.96 -1.74 14.31
C ILE A 165 72.19 -2.96 14.85
N TYR A 166 71.58 -3.80 13.99
CA TYR A 166 70.81 -4.95 14.46
C TYR A 166 71.74 -6.10 14.92
N ARG A 167 71.80 -6.33 16.23
CA ARG A 167 72.40 -7.55 16.81
C ARG A 167 71.32 -8.61 16.98
N GLN A 168 71.49 -9.78 16.38
CA GLN A 168 70.68 -10.95 16.73
C GLN A 168 70.79 -11.22 18.22
N ALA A 169 69.65 -11.37 18.90
CA ALA A 169 69.62 -11.81 20.29
C ALA A 169 70.06 -13.28 20.38
N THR A 170 71.34 -13.51 20.61
CA THR A 170 71.84 -14.86 20.96
C THR A 170 71.36 -15.18 22.37
N SER A 171 70.30 -15.99 22.50
CA SER A 171 69.89 -16.54 23.80
C SER A 171 70.90 -17.62 24.23
N THR A 172 72.01 -17.21 24.83
CA THR A 172 72.97 -18.16 25.42
C THR A 172 72.36 -18.74 26.70
N PHE A 173 71.71 -19.90 26.60
CA PHE A 173 71.30 -20.68 27.76
C PHE A 173 72.54 -21.17 28.50
N LYS A 174 72.96 -20.45 29.55
CA LYS A 174 73.91 -20.97 30.53
C LYS A 174 73.22 -22.09 31.30
N LYS A 175 73.60 -23.35 31.04
CA LYS A 175 73.26 -24.46 31.96
C LYS A 175 73.96 -24.19 33.30
N SER A 176 73.22 -23.67 34.27
CA SER A 176 73.68 -23.57 35.65
C SER A 176 73.72 -24.98 36.25
N ASN A 177 74.92 -25.52 36.46
CA ASN A 177 75.16 -26.81 37.10
C ASN A 177 74.92 -26.75 38.62
N LEU A 178 73.82 -26.15 39.07
CA LEU A 178 73.44 -26.08 40.48
C LEU A 178 72.28 -27.04 40.83
N CYS A 179 72.26 -28.21 40.19
CA CYS A 179 71.52 -29.37 40.70
C CYS A 179 72.52 -30.47 41.09
N ARG A 180 73.40 -30.14 42.05
CA ARG A 180 74.39 -31.08 42.58
C ARG A 180 74.49 -31.00 44.10
N LYS A 181 73.39 -31.34 44.77
CA LYS A 181 73.41 -32.01 46.09
C LYS A 181 72.00 -32.50 46.42
N TRP A 182 71.92 -33.59 47.17
CA TRP A 182 70.72 -34.37 47.55
C TRP A 182 70.37 -35.57 46.66
N LEU A 183 71.41 -36.32 46.30
CA LEU A 183 71.28 -37.78 46.27
C LEU A 183 71.36 -38.24 47.74
N LEU A 184 70.20 -38.63 48.29
CA LEU A 184 69.91 -39.18 49.63
C LEU A 184 68.90 -38.31 50.40
N VAL A 185 67.63 -38.35 50.00
CA VAL A 185 66.52 -38.87 50.83
C VAL A 185 65.38 -39.17 49.87
N ARG A 186 65.00 -40.45 49.83
CA ARG A 186 63.86 -41.00 49.09
C ARG A 186 62.59 -40.60 49.83
N LEU A 187 61.53 -40.34 49.05
CA LEU A 187 60.12 -40.35 49.48
C LEU A 187 59.68 -39.13 50.31
N ILE A 188 59.10 -38.15 49.62
CA ILE A 188 57.76 -37.57 49.85
C ILE A 188 57.72 -36.22 49.13
N ASN A 189 56.68 -36.08 48.31
CA ASN A 189 56.28 -34.89 47.56
C ASN A 189 56.76 -33.56 48.13
N MET A 190 57.65 -32.89 47.39
CA MET A 190 57.74 -31.43 47.38
C MET A 190 58.45 -31.01 46.09
N TYR A 191 57.69 -30.75 45.04
CA TYR A 191 58.11 -29.75 44.07
C TYR A 191 57.44 -28.45 44.48
N LEU A 192 58.26 -27.68 45.19
CA LEU A 192 58.01 -26.32 45.63
C LEU A 192 57.69 -25.44 44.43
N ASP A 193 56.59 -24.72 44.60
CA ASP A 193 56.42 -23.32 44.27
C ASP A 193 57.77 -22.56 44.28
N CYS A 194 58.37 -22.37 43.10
CA CYS A 194 59.47 -21.44 42.92
C CYS A 194 58.84 -20.06 42.67
N ASN A 195 58.51 -19.45 43.80
CA ASN A 195 57.83 -18.19 43.99
C ASN A 195 58.38 -17.05 43.11
N SER A 196 57.44 -16.30 42.54
CA SER A 196 57.33 -14.84 42.50
C SER A 196 58.60 -13.97 42.61
N LYS A 197 58.51 -12.89 41.83
CA LYS A 197 59.25 -11.61 41.92
C LYS A 197 60.60 -11.55 41.25
N TYR A 198 60.59 -11.04 40.01
CA TYR A 198 61.52 -10.00 39.55
C TYR A 198 60.69 -9.08 38.61
N LEU A 199 60.10 -7.97 39.09
CA LEU A 199 60.68 -6.61 39.26
C LEU A 199 61.12 -6.01 37.92
N GLN A 200 60.37 -5.00 37.44
CA GLN A 200 60.71 -3.56 37.43
C GLN A 200 61.62 -3.18 36.26
#